data_AF-A0A932R1G8-F1
#
_entry.id   AF-A0A932R1G8-F1
#
_cell.length_a   1.000
_cell.length_b   1.000
_cell.length_c   1.000
_cell.angle_alpha   90.00
_cell.angle_beta   90.00
_cell.angle_gamma   90.00
#
_symmetry.space_group_name_H-M   'P 1'
#
loop_
_entity.id
_entity.type
_entity.pdbx_description
1 polymer ?
#
loop_
_entity_poly.entity_id
_entity_poly.type
_entity_poly.pdbx_seq_one_letter_code
_entity_poly.pdbx_strand_id
1 'polypeptide(L)'
;MVDEFTQKPDAIRRLGEDIFVYHKAKRLRTDEFEVVYVNEAFDKELVNELAIVLVDDACPIDVESITVYVDRQKDKTDISLSGNQGSGRAVYYGKKYNILGVGKTSLCTSTESKHSTGKMELVGSLRRVIVSCWINYFSERAGYHPVVLALKESKGFKWAQNPIPLAVLVRADEGYLDRPSHIEYLPTISINFEKILVEYAKMDAEFFAYRYMLGAWSNGNYSLDGRIIDLETISFTKYRGPYKTAGSKHIENFFGYEGKGFVLILKQLAEVKGVETNNIESRFFEERKKWLMRCFLTLQGAGENGIKFCEERYYSELESLTHSFEMLSKKIGPRRVNMNLYVGVSDEDDPSLLDMSQLFRNLAKLIALPDREGVAYDLLVRNVALDNLLPGLVYEPALTKDGQINTGEVFIKDEVVITYEQKKSFLKSVEVFIRDLFKLVDQLNNGGYLPVVDEWSKRLMTINQDLPTFNELNQKLFFLSEEYRLRRLKAFDLWSEVEKLCRLPWYNQDNY
;
A
#
# COMPACT_ATOMS: atom_id res chain seq x y z
N MET A 1 -11.58 36.50 13.92
CA MET A 1 -11.04 35.14 13.68
C MET A 1 -10.18 34.80 14.88
N VAL A 2 -10.66 33.92 15.76
CA VAL A 2 -9.90 33.45 16.91
C VAL A 2 -8.94 32.38 16.41
N ASP A 3 -7.69 32.78 16.24
CA ASP A 3 -6.45 32.01 16.49
C ASP A 3 -6.55 30.47 16.55
N GLU A 4 -6.95 29.82 15.44
CA GLU A 4 -6.91 28.35 15.36
C GLU A 4 -5.48 27.79 15.27
N PHE A 5 -4.47 28.65 15.10
CA PHE A 5 -3.10 28.27 14.77
C PHE A 5 -2.10 28.39 15.92
N THR A 6 -2.57 28.71 17.13
CA THR A 6 -1.92 28.39 18.41
C THR A 6 -2.35 27.02 18.98
N GLN A 7 -3.25 26.30 18.29
CA GLN A 7 -3.87 25.11 18.83
C GLN A 7 -2.98 23.87 18.71
N LYS A 8 -2.91 23.15 19.83
CA LYS A 8 -2.25 21.83 19.94
C LYS A 8 -2.92 20.82 18.99
N PRO A 9 -2.14 19.90 18.38
CA PRO A 9 -2.68 18.80 17.60
C PRO A 9 -3.69 17.98 18.40
N ASP A 10 -4.77 17.54 17.76
CA ASP A 10 -5.76 16.68 18.41
C ASP A 10 -5.15 15.35 18.84
N ALA A 11 -4.09 14.91 18.17
CA ALA A 11 -3.29 13.74 18.54
C ALA A 11 -2.73 13.81 19.97
N ILE A 12 -2.46 15.00 20.51
CA ILE A 12 -2.02 15.15 21.90
C ILE A 12 -3.07 14.61 22.88
N ARG A 13 -4.35 14.79 22.59
CA ARG A 13 -5.44 14.28 23.45
C ARG A 13 -5.52 12.75 23.41
N ARG A 14 -5.13 12.12 22.30
CA ARG A 14 -5.19 10.66 22.10
C ARG A 14 -3.94 9.95 22.60
N LEU A 15 -2.78 10.52 22.35
CA LEU A 15 -1.47 9.90 22.59
C LEU A 15 -0.75 10.44 23.84
N GLY A 16 -1.20 11.57 24.39
CA GLY A 16 -0.57 12.25 25.53
C GLY A 16 0.54 13.21 25.11
N GLU A 17 0.85 14.18 25.98
CA GLU A 17 1.85 15.22 25.72
C GLU A 17 3.28 14.67 25.58
N ASP A 18 3.61 13.60 26.31
CA ASP A 18 4.95 13.02 26.35
C ASP A 18 5.41 12.42 25.01
N ILE A 19 4.45 12.08 24.12
CA ILE A 19 4.76 11.68 22.75
C ILE A 19 5.33 12.86 21.95
N PHE A 20 4.98 14.10 22.25
CA PHE A 20 5.30 15.23 21.38
C PHE A 20 6.47 16.08 21.88
N VAL A 21 7.32 16.53 20.95
CA VAL A 21 8.35 17.54 21.17
C VAL A 21 7.88 18.83 20.49
N TYR A 22 8.04 19.95 21.17
CA TYR A 22 7.93 21.25 20.52
C TYR A 22 9.13 21.48 19.60
N HIS A 23 8.85 22.01 18.42
CA HIS A 23 9.86 22.36 17.45
C HIS A 23 9.54 23.73 16.84
N LYS A 24 10.57 24.54 16.60
CA LYS A 24 10.41 25.84 15.94
C LYS A 24 10.47 25.68 14.43
N ALA A 25 9.59 26.36 13.73
CA ALA A 25 9.57 26.35 12.29
C ALA A 25 9.19 27.72 11.74
N LYS A 26 9.30 27.90 10.42
CA LYS A 26 8.87 29.12 9.73
C LYS A 26 7.76 28.80 8.74
N ARG A 27 6.94 29.80 8.44
CA ARG A 27 5.99 29.71 7.32
C ARG A 27 6.71 29.99 6.01
N LEU A 28 6.35 29.25 4.97
CA LEU A 28 6.73 29.49 3.58
C LEU A 28 6.01 30.74 3.07
N ARG A 29 6.76 31.61 2.41
CA ARG A 29 6.18 32.71 1.64
C ARG A 29 5.64 32.19 0.32
N THR A 30 4.61 32.85 -0.20
CA THR A 30 3.94 32.44 -1.45
C THR A 30 4.86 32.51 -2.68
N ASP A 31 5.98 33.23 -2.60
CA ASP A 31 7.01 33.25 -3.64
C ASP A 31 7.99 32.07 -3.57
N GLU A 32 7.94 31.22 -2.54
CA GLU A 32 8.86 30.08 -2.34
C GLU A 32 8.32 28.74 -2.87
N PHE A 33 7.04 28.68 -3.23
CA PHE A 33 6.39 27.46 -3.70
C PHE A 33 5.35 27.72 -4.79
N GLU A 34 4.87 26.64 -5.40
CA GLU A 34 3.69 26.61 -6.27
C GLU A 34 2.79 25.45 -5.82
N VAL A 35 1.48 25.66 -5.88
CA VAL A 35 0.51 24.60 -5.57
C VAL A 35 0.35 23.73 -6.80
N VAL A 36 0.69 22.45 -6.67
CA VAL A 36 0.68 21.48 -7.78
C VAL A 36 -0.36 20.39 -7.59
N TYR A 37 -1.05 20.37 -6.45
CA TYR A 37 -2.25 19.56 -6.22
C TYR A 37 -3.05 20.08 -5.03
N VAL A 38 -4.37 20.16 -5.20
CA VAL A 38 -5.36 20.29 -4.12
C VAL A 38 -6.49 19.31 -4.41
N ASN A 39 -6.87 18.53 -3.42
CA ASN A 39 -8.05 17.67 -3.52
C ASN A 39 -9.32 18.55 -3.47
N GLU A 40 -10.21 18.41 -4.45
CA GLU A 40 -11.42 19.22 -4.59
C GLU A 40 -12.39 19.13 -3.39
N ALA A 41 -12.33 18.05 -2.62
CA ALA A 41 -13.11 17.89 -1.39
C ALA A 41 -12.61 18.79 -0.24
N PHE A 42 -11.46 19.44 -0.40
CA PHE A 42 -10.88 20.34 0.58
C PHE A 42 -10.89 21.78 0.06
N ASP A 43 -11.15 22.72 0.97
CA ASP A 43 -11.26 24.13 0.62
C ASP A 43 -9.93 24.67 0.07
N LYS A 44 -9.96 25.53 -0.95
CA LYS A 44 -8.77 26.27 -1.39
C LYS A 44 -8.27 27.22 -0.31
N GLU A 45 -9.14 27.67 0.60
CA GLU A 45 -8.74 28.41 1.79
C GLU A 45 -7.78 27.59 2.67
N LEU A 46 -7.86 26.24 2.64
CA LEU A 46 -6.90 25.37 3.32
C LEU A 46 -5.45 25.65 2.93
N VAL A 47 -5.18 25.99 1.67
CA VAL A 47 -3.81 26.33 1.21
C VAL A 47 -3.31 27.62 1.88
N ASN A 48 -4.20 28.61 2.00
CA ASN A 48 -3.88 29.90 2.61
C ASN A 48 -3.80 29.78 4.14
N GLU A 49 -4.65 28.95 4.74
CA GLU A 49 -4.69 28.61 6.16
C GLU A 49 -3.48 27.78 6.59
N LEU A 50 -3.03 26.86 5.74
CA LEU A 50 -1.90 25.98 6.02
C LEU A 50 -0.55 26.65 5.85
N ALA A 51 -0.46 27.87 5.29
CA ALA A 51 0.75 28.70 5.11
C ALA A 51 2.04 27.99 5.56
N ILE A 52 2.54 27.13 4.66
CA ILE A 52 3.14 25.84 5.01
C ILE A 52 4.47 25.92 5.75
N VAL A 53 4.67 24.97 6.64
CA VAL A 53 5.76 24.96 7.62
C VAL A 53 7.05 24.40 7.00
N LEU A 54 8.14 25.16 7.03
CA LEU A 54 9.49 24.62 6.90
C LEU A 54 10.20 24.64 8.25
N VAL A 55 10.84 23.53 8.58
CA VAL A 55 11.79 23.40 9.67
C VAL A 55 13.17 23.76 9.14
N ASP A 56 13.81 24.74 9.79
CA ASP A 56 15.16 25.21 9.45
C ASP A 56 16.09 24.98 10.64
N ASP A 57 17.15 24.18 10.44
CA ASP A 57 18.19 23.90 11.45
C ASP A 57 18.89 25.20 11.92
N ALA A 58 18.78 26.29 11.16
CA ALA A 58 19.48 27.55 11.40
C ALA A 58 18.53 28.76 11.45
N CYS A 59 17.24 28.58 11.81
CA CYS A 59 16.30 29.69 11.84
C CYS A 59 16.84 30.82 12.76
N PRO A 60 17.26 31.97 12.21
CA PRO A 60 17.69 33.09 13.02
C PRO A 60 16.49 33.56 13.85
N ILE A 61 16.75 33.99 15.08
CA ILE A 61 15.73 34.37 16.07
C ILE A 61 14.79 35.50 15.55
N ASP A 62 15.15 36.17 14.45
CA ASP A 62 14.44 37.33 13.86
C ASP A 62 13.41 37.01 12.75
N VAL A 63 13.10 35.75 12.45
CA VAL A 63 11.98 35.39 11.56
C VAL A 63 10.75 35.06 12.42
N GLU A 64 9.54 35.44 11.99
CA GLU A 64 8.27 35.04 12.63
C GLU A 64 8.18 33.50 12.74
N SER A 65 8.69 32.97 13.84
CA SER A 65 8.75 31.54 14.10
C SER A 65 7.41 31.05 14.64
N ILE A 66 6.96 29.92 14.13
CA ILE A 66 5.77 29.21 14.58
C ILE A 66 6.17 27.95 15.34
N THR A 67 5.29 27.51 16.25
CA THR A 67 5.47 26.27 16.99
C THR A 67 4.79 25.13 16.26
N VAL A 68 5.52 24.04 16.07
CA VAL A 68 5.00 22.77 15.56
C VAL A 68 5.37 21.63 16.50
N TYR A 69 4.76 20.47 16.27
CA TYR A 69 4.91 19.32 17.16
C TYR A 69 5.49 18.13 16.38
N VAL A 70 6.46 17.45 16.98
CA VAL A 70 7.10 16.26 16.40
C VAL A 70 6.81 15.08 17.31
N ASP A 71 6.30 13.98 16.77
CA ASP A 71 6.01 12.77 17.53
C ASP A 71 7.26 11.90 17.73
N ARG A 72 7.47 11.47 18.97
CA ARG A 72 8.44 10.46 19.39
C ARG A 72 7.89 9.08 19.14
N GLN A 73 8.77 8.20 18.70
CA GLN A 73 8.44 6.82 18.39
C GLN A 73 9.55 5.92 18.92
N LYS A 74 9.20 4.67 19.16
CA LYS A 74 10.16 3.62 19.46
C LYS A 74 9.85 2.43 18.59
N ASP A 75 10.89 1.84 18.01
CA ASP A 75 10.76 0.67 17.16
C ASP A 75 11.82 -0.35 17.53
N LYS A 76 11.41 -1.40 18.25
CA LYS A 76 12.30 -2.53 18.59
C LYS A 76 12.74 -3.36 17.37
N THR A 77 12.03 -3.27 16.23
CA THR A 77 12.43 -3.98 15.00
C THR A 77 13.59 -3.30 14.28
N ASP A 78 13.84 -2.02 14.59
CA ASP A 78 14.83 -1.16 13.93
C ASP A 78 14.64 -1.06 12.40
N ILE A 79 13.38 -1.16 11.94
CA ILE A 79 13.03 -1.09 10.51
C ILE A 79 12.46 0.28 10.14
N SER A 80 11.57 0.84 10.96
CA SER A 80 10.80 2.05 10.65
C SER A 80 11.56 3.36 10.88
N LEU A 81 12.44 3.43 11.90
CA LEU A 81 13.02 4.69 12.35
C LEU A 81 14.37 5.01 11.72
N SER A 82 15.09 4.03 11.17
CA SER A 82 16.40 4.22 10.51
C SER A 82 17.39 5.03 11.38
N GLY A 83 17.41 4.75 12.69
CA GLY A 83 18.24 5.45 13.68
C GLY A 83 17.71 6.81 14.17
N ASN A 84 16.47 7.20 13.82
CA ASN A 84 15.80 8.38 14.36
C ASN A 84 15.06 8.08 15.69
N GLN A 85 14.74 9.12 16.46
CA GLN A 85 13.98 9.02 17.72
C GLN A 85 12.47 9.27 17.55
N GLY A 86 12.02 9.42 16.30
CA GLY A 86 10.64 9.78 15.94
C GLY A 86 10.57 10.32 14.52
N SER A 87 9.55 11.13 14.24
CA SER A 87 9.37 11.71 12.90
C SER A 87 10.52 12.64 12.51
N GLY A 88 11.43 12.15 11.67
CA GLY A 88 12.62 12.91 11.25
C GLY A 88 12.37 14.01 10.21
N ARG A 89 11.25 13.96 9.49
CA ARG A 89 10.91 14.90 8.39
C ARG A 89 9.45 15.33 8.34
N ALA A 90 8.70 15.09 9.42
CA ALA A 90 7.28 15.37 9.50
C ALA A 90 6.93 16.06 10.81
N VAL A 91 5.97 16.96 10.76
CA VAL A 91 5.49 17.74 11.91
C VAL A 91 3.98 17.82 11.91
N TYR A 92 3.39 17.96 13.08
CA TYR A 92 1.98 18.34 13.23
C TYR A 92 1.85 19.85 13.30
N TYR A 93 0.87 20.37 12.58
CA TYR A 93 0.51 21.78 12.59
C TYR A 93 -1.01 21.96 12.64
N GLY A 94 -1.47 22.85 13.51
CA GLY A 94 -2.89 22.97 13.85
C GLY A 94 -3.44 21.68 14.47
N LYS A 95 -4.77 21.54 14.46
CA LYS A 95 -5.46 20.40 15.08
C LYS A 95 -5.33 19.08 14.32
N LYS A 96 -5.35 19.13 12.99
CA LYS A 96 -5.67 17.96 12.14
C LYS A 96 -4.64 17.68 11.04
N TYR A 97 -3.49 18.33 11.01
CA TYR A 97 -2.56 18.18 9.88
C TYR A 97 -1.20 17.66 10.31
N ASN A 98 -0.70 16.71 9.53
CA ASN A 98 0.66 16.23 9.56
C ASN A 98 1.32 16.59 8.23
N ILE A 99 2.38 17.38 8.29
CA ILE A 99 3.07 17.96 7.13
C ILE A 99 4.41 17.26 6.97
N LEU A 100 4.68 16.71 5.79
CA LEU A 100 5.88 15.94 5.46
C LEU A 100 6.78 16.73 4.51
N GLY A 101 8.10 16.50 4.61
CA GLY A 101 9.09 17.16 3.75
C GLY A 101 9.49 18.54 4.24
N VAL A 102 9.22 18.84 5.51
CA VAL A 102 9.41 20.17 6.09
C VAL A 102 10.88 20.51 6.37
N GLY A 103 11.80 19.55 6.31
CA GLY A 103 13.16 19.71 6.82
C GLY A 103 13.45 18.73 7.95
N LYS A 104 14.67 18.76 8.49
CA LYS A 104 15.06 17.90 9.61
C LYS A 104 14.36 18.37 10.87
N THR A 105 13.76 17.45 11.61
CA THR A 105 13.21 17.77 12.94
C THR A 105 14.26 17.53 14.03
N SER A 106 13.94 17.94 15.26
CA SER A 106 14.76 17.64 16.44
C SER A 106 14.88 16.15 16.76
N LEU A 107 14.07 15.29 16.12
CA LEU A 107 14.12 13.84 16.28
C LEU A 107 14.86 13.13 15.14
N CYS A 108 15.36 13.87 14.16
CA CYS A 108 16.18 13.35 13.06
C CYS A 108 17.64 13.14 13.53
N THR A 109 17.89 12.07 14.27
CA THR A 109 19.22 11.75 14.83
C THR A 109 20.09 10.92 13.89
N SER A 110 19.53 10.36 12.81
CA SER A 110 20.28 9.58 11.84
C SER A 110 21.37 10.42 11.16
N THR A 111 22.59 9.89 11.10
CA THR A 111 23.71 10.50 10.38
C THR A 111 23.77 10.06 8.91
N GLU A 112 22.90 9.15 8.49
CA GLU A 112 22.88 8.64 7.13
C GLU A 112 22.36 9.69 6.14
N SER A 113 23.24 10.14 5.25
CA SER A 113 22.91 11.16 4.23
C SER A 113 21.70 10.83 3.34
N LYS A 114 21.33 9.55 3.20
CA LYS A 114 20.16 9.09 2.42
C LYS A 114 18.84 9.28 3.16
N HIS A 115 18.83 9.13 4.48
CA HIS A 115 17.62 9.16 5.31
C HIS A 115 17.46 10.46 6.10
N SER A 116 18.53 11.27 6.17
CA SER A 116 18.62 12.44 7.04
C SER A 116 18.49 13.76 6.29
N THR A 117 18.00 13.83 5.04
CA THR A 117 17.94 15.18 4.39
C THR A 117 16.78 16.05 4.88
N GLY A 118 15.77 15.46 5.53
CA GLY A 118 14.55 16.15 5.95
C GLY A 118 13.63 16.60 4.81
N LYS A 119 14.10 16.49 3.56
CA LYS A 119 13.40 16.94 2.36
C LYS A 119 12.71 15.77 1.67
N MET A 120 11.73 16.09 0.84
CA MET A 120 10.94 15.12 0.09
C MET A 120 10.85 15.55 -1.37
N GLU A 121 10.85 14.56 -2.24
CA GLU A 121 10.82 14.75 -3.69
C GLU A 121 9.39 15.00 -4.17
N LEU A 122 9.25 15.82 -5.21
CA LEU A 122 7.96 16.06 -5.85
C LEU A 122 7.33 14.75 -6.36
N VAL A 123 8.11 13.92 -7.07
CA VAL A 123 7.66 12.61 -7.59
C VAL A 123 7.10 11.73 -6.46
N GLY A 124 7.85 11.61 -5.36
CA GLY A 124 7.42 10.83 -4.20
C GLY A 124 6.13 11.37 -3.58
N SER A 125 5.98 12.70 -3.52
CA SER A 125 4.78 13.34 -2.96
C SER A 125 3.54 13.10 -3.82
N LEU A 126 3.65 13.30 -5.14
CA LEU A 126 2.56 13.07 -6.08
C LEU A 126 2.13 11.60 -6.11
N ARG A 127 3.09 10.67 -6.02
CA ARG A 127 2.79 9.23 -5.98
C ARG A 127 1.96 8.86 -4.75
N ARG A 128 2.30 9.40 -3.57
CA ARG A 128 1.54 9.14 -2.33
C ARG A 128 0.09 9.60 -2.44
N VAL A 129 -0.16 10.76 -3.06
CA VAL A 129 -1.52 11.25 -3.34
C VAL A 129 -2.28 10.25 -4.20
N ILE A 130 -1.74 9.94 -5.39
CA ILE A 130 -2.41 9.08 -6.38
C ILE A 130 -2.72 7.70 -5.79
N VAL A 131 -1.73 7.07 -5.16
CA VAL A 131 -1.93 5.75 -4.56
C VAL A 131 -2.91 5.79 -3.39
N SER A 132 -2.92 6.88 -2.59
CA SER A 132 -3.92 7.00 -1.53
C SER A 132 -5.36 7.02 -2.07
N CYS A 133 -5.59 7.70 -3.20
CA CYS A 133 -6.89 7.70 -3.86
C CYS A 133 -7.29 6.31 -4.35
N TRP A 134 -6.38 5.58 -4.99
CA TRP A 134 -6.66 4.23 -5.47
C TRP A 134 -6.93 3.25 -4.32
N ILE A 135 -6.12 3.25 -3.27
CA ILE A 135 -6.36 2.39 -2.10
C ILE A 135 -7.70 2.72 -1.46
N ASN A 136 -8.02 4.01 -1.30
CA ASN A 136 -9.27 4.40 -0.67
C ASN A 136 -10.51 4.05 -1.50
N TYR A 137 -10.39 3.90 -2.81
CA TYR A 137 -11.47 3.34 -3.63
C TYR A 137 -11.83 1.90 -3.22
N PHE A 138 -10.85 1.08 -2.83
CA PHE A 138 -11.07 -0.34 -2.53
C PHE A 138 -11.31 -0.64 -1.05
N SER A 139 -10.62 0.05 -0.16
CA SER A 139 -10.56 -0.32 1.25
C SER A 139 -10.69 0.83 2.24
N GLU A 140 -10.66 2.08 1.75
CA GLU A 140 -10.59 3.26 2.61
C GLU A 140 -9.41 3.21 3.61
N ARG A 141 -8.34 2.44 3.36
CA ARG A 141 -7.25 2.28 4.35
C ARG A 141 -6.10 3.27 4.28
N ALA A 142 -6.03 4.13 3.28
CA ALA A 142 -4.94 5.10 3.15
C ALA A 142 -5.27 6.45 3.78
N GLY A 143 -4.26 7.10 4.37
CA GLY A 143 -4.40 8.49 4.83
C GLY A 143 -4.68 9.45 3.67
N TYR A 144 -5.50 10.48 3.94
CA TYR A 144 -5.86 11.50 2.95
C TYR A 144 -4.78 12.58 2.82
N HIS A 145 -4.43 12.90 1.57
CA HIS A 145 -3.42 13.89 1.22
C HIS A 145 -4.06 15.09 0.52
N PRO A 146 -4.52 16.11 1.25
CA PRO A 146 -5.29 17.20 0.66
C PRO A 146 -4.47 18.13 -0.24
N VAL A 147 -3.16 18.30 0.03
CA VAL A 147 -2.34 19.33 -0.67
C VAL A 147 -0.93 18.83 -0.96
N VAL A 148 -0.43 19.14 -2.16
CA VAL A 148 1.00 19.08 -2.51
C VAL A 148 1.48 20.44 -2.96
N LEU A 149 2.57 20.90 -2.34
CA LEU A 149 3.31 22.07 -2.79
C LEU A 149 4.61 21.64 -3.43
N ALA A 150 4.88 22.14 -4.64
CA ALA A 150 6.21 22.08 -5.21
C ALA A 150 7.02 23.29 -4.72
N LEU A 151 8.18 23.02 -4.14
CA LEU A 151 9.10 24.08 -3.74
C LEU A 151 9.81 24.60 -5.00
N LYS A 152 10.07 25.92 -5.05
CA LYS A 152 10.88 26.49 -6.14
C LYS A 152 12.35 26.10 -6.02
N GLU A 153 12.78 25.68 -4.83
CA GLU A 153 14.09 25.05 -4.64
C GLU A 153 14.16 23.65 -5.26
N SER A 154 15.34 23.29 -5.75
CA SER A 154 15.68 21.94 -6.18
C SER A 154 17.02 21.55 -5.55
N LYS A 155 17.25 20.25 -5.37
CA LYS A 155 18.44 19.77 -4.67
C LYS A 155 19.20 18.73 -5.49
N GLY A 156 20.52 18.88 -5.55
CA GLY A 156 21.40 17.85 -6.09
C GLY A 156 21.50 16.67 -5.13
N PHE A 157 21.30 15.46 -5.65
CA PHE A 157 21.51 14.22 -4.93
C PHE A 157 22.61 13.41 -5.60
N LYS A 158 23.41 12.66 -4.83
CA LYS A 158 24.54 11.88 -5.38
C LYS A 158 24.13 10.85 -6.44
N TRP A 159 22.88 10.41 -6.41
CA TRP A 159 22.33 9.38 -7.30
C TRP A 159 21.54 9.96 -8.48
N ALA A 160 21.37 11.27 -8.56
CA ALA A 160 20.66 11.95 -9.64
C ALA A 160 21.61 12.85 -10.43
N GLN A 161 21.51 12.79 -11.76
CA GLN A 161 22.31 13.64 -12.65
C GLN A 161 21.87 15.11 -12.60
N ASN A 162 20.56 15.33 -12.46
CA ASN A 162 19.95 16.67 -12.39
C ASN A 162 19.45 16.96 -10.97
N PRO A 163 19.37 18.25 -10.57
CA PRO A 163 18.68 18.63 -9.34
C PRO A 163 17.23 18.16 -9.35
N ILE A 164 16.79 17.57 -8.24
CA ILE A 164 15.43 17.02 -8.10
C ILE A 164 14.51 18.09 -7.52
N PRO A 165 13.31 18.32 -8.10
CA PRO A 165 12.28 19.17 -7.52
C PRO A 165 11.83 18.66 -6.16
N LEU A 166 11.75 19.56 -5.18
CA LEU A 166 11.31 19.23 -3.83
C LEU A 166 9.84 19.57 -3.63
N ALA A 167 9.23 18.94 -2.62
CA ALA A 167 7.85 19.17 -2.28
C ALA A 167 7.58 19.07 -0.78
N VAL A 168 6.47 19.68 -0.38
CA VAL A 168 5.83 19.49 0.92
C VAL A 168 4.47 18.84 0.68
N LEU A 169 4.20 17.77 1.44
CA LEU A 169 2.94 17.03 1.38
C LEU A 169 2.19 17.26 2.68
N VAL A 170 0.94 17.70 2.55
CA VAL A 170 0.03 17.79 3.69
C VAL A 170 -0.78 16.52 3.74
N ARG A 171 -0.89 15.94 4.94
CA ARG A 171 -1.75 14.81 5.24
C ARG A 171 -2.71 15.19 6.36
N ALA A 172 -3.98 14.78 6.23
CA ALA A 172 -4.95 14.92 7.31
C ALA A 172 -4.70 13.83 8.37
N ASP A 173 -4.62 14.23 9.63
CA ASP A 173 -4.60 13.38 10.82
C ASP A 173 -5.98 13.44 11.51
N GLU A 174 -6.78 12.41 11.28
CA GLU A 174 -8.06 12.18 11.97
C GLU A 174 -7.95 11.02 12.98
N GLY A 175 -6.76 10.78 13.54
CA GLY A 175 -6.45 9.57 14.31
C GLY A 175 -5.67 8.52 13.51
N TYR A 176 -5.49 8.76 12.21
CA TYR A 176 -4.80 7.84 11.32
C TYR A 176 -3.31 7.68 11.61
N LEU A 177 -2.72 8.53 12.45
CA LEU A 177 -1.29 8.50 12.74
C LEU A 177 -0.94 7.97 14.12
N ASP A 178 -1.92 7.43 14.86
CA ASP A 178 -1.69 6.75 16.12
C ASP A 178 -1.11 5.36 15.82
N ARG A 179 0.15 5.08 16.17
CA ARG A 179 0.92 3.91 15.68
C ARG A 179 1.32 2.95 16.79
N PRO A 180 1.60 1.68 16.48
CA PRO A 180 2.27 0.76 17.39
C PRO A 180 3.55 1.33 18.00
N SER A 181 4.36 2.05 17.22
CA SER A 181 5.60 2.67 17.68
C SER A 181 5.41 3.77 18.74
N HIS A 182 4.22 4.38 18.83
CA HIS A 182 3.86 5.28 19.95
C HIS A 182 3.61 4.49 21.23
N ILE A 183 2.97 3.34 21.13
CA ILE A 183 2.66 2.46 22.27
C ILE A 183 3.96 1.88 22.84
N GLU A 184 4.91 1.52 21.98
CA GLU A 184 6.25 1.09 22.41
C GLU A 184 7.02 2.20 23.14
N TYR A 185 6.87 3.44 22.70
CA TYR A 185 7.52 4.60 23.33
C TYR A 185 6.87 4.94 24.69
N LEU A 186 5.54 5.00 24.74
CA LEU A 186 4.76 5.32 25.92
C LEU A 186 3.72 4.22 26.22
N PRO A 187 4.11 3.15 26.93
CA PRO A 187 3.24 2.00 27.21
C PRO A 187 1.96 2.30 27.99
N THR A 188 1.83 3.48 28.59
CA THR A 188 0.64 3.89 29.36
C THR A 188 -0.57 4.25 28.48
N ILE A 189 -0.39 4.51 27.18
CA ILE A 189 -1.48 4.86 26.25
C ILE A 189 -2.47 3.70 26.12
N SER A 190 -3.75 3.86 26.45
CA SER A 190 -4.74 2.78 26.34
C SER A 190 -4.99 2.36 24.88
N ILE A 191 -5.15 1.06 24.62
CA ILE A 191 -5.48 0.52 23.30
C ILE A 191 -6.54 -0.57 23.39
N ASN A 192 -7.30 -0.75 22.30
CA ASN A 192 -8.15 -1.92 22.12
C ASN A 192 -7.41 -2.96 21.25
N PHE A 193 -6.74 -3.91 21.90
CA PHE A 193 -5.94 -4.94 21.22
C PHE A 193 -6.76 -5.77 20.21
N GLU A 194 -7.99 -6.13 20.59
CA GLU A 194 -8.88 -6.94 19.78
C GLU A 194 -9.27 -6.24 18.47
N LYS A 195 -9.62 -4.95 18.57
CA LYS A 195 -9.89 -4.13 17.40
C LYS A 195 -8.68 -4.07 16.48
N ILE A 196 -7.48 -3.86 17.02
CA ILE A 196 -6.24 -3.77 16.23
C ILE A 196 -5.98 -5.08 15.48
N LEU A 197 -6.12 -6.22 16.16
CA LEU A 197 -5.94 -7.55 15.56
C LEU A 197 -6.89 -7.75 14.37
N VAL A 198 -8.17 -7.48 14.57
CA VAL A 198 -9.19 -7.61 13.53
C VAL A 198 -8.89 -6.69 12.35
N GLU A 199 -8.55 -5.42 12.60
CA GLU A 199 -8.27 -4.47 11.53
C GLU A 199 -7.00 -4.81 10.74
N TYR A 200 -5.97 -5.35 11.39
CA TYR A 200 -4.77 -5.82 10.68
C TYR A 200 -5.07 -7.06 9.84
N ALA A 201 -5.89 -7.98 10.34
CA ALA A 201 -6.29 -9.17 9.62
C ALA A 201 -7.09 -8.83 8.35
N LYS A 202 -8.01 -7.87 8.46
CA LYS A 202 -8.76 -7.34 7.31
C LYS A 202 -7.84 -6.66 6.29
N MET A 203 -6.93 -5.81 6.77
CA MET A 203 -5.98 -5.09 5.92
C MET A 203 -5.10 -6.06 5.12
N ASP A 204 -4.59 -7.14 5.72
CA ASP A 204 -3.78 -8.14 5.02
C ASP A 204 -4.58 -8.92 3.96
N ALA A 205 -5.84 -9.25 4.24
CA ALA A 205 -6.72 -9.87 3.26
C ALA A 205 -7.01 -8.95 2.06
N GLU A 206 -7.19 -7.65 2.30
CA GLU A 206 -7.41 -6.65 1.26
C GLU A 206 -6.16 -6.39 0.41
N PHE A 207 -4.97 -6.38 1.01
CA PHE A 207 -3.70 -6.28 0.27
C PHE A 207 -3.65 -7.36 -0.81
N PHE A 208 -3.87 -8.62 -0.39
CA PHE A 208 -3.85 -9.76 -1.30
C PHE A 208 -4.99 -9.73 -2.33
N ALA A 209 -6.21 -9.39 -1.91
CA ALA A 209 -7.37 -9.39 -2.79
C ALA A 209 -7.30 -8.27 -3.85
N TYR A 210 -6.94 -7.05 -3.45
CA TYR A 210 -6.91 -5.86 -4.32
C TYR A 210 -5.53 -5.57 -4.92
N ARG A 211 -4.58 -6.51 -4.75
CA ARG A 211 -3.27 -6.51 -5.42
C ARG A 211 -2.43 -5.27 -5.13
N TYR A 212 -2.33 -4.87 -3.88
CA TYR A 212 -1.37 -3.87 -3.45
C TYR A 212 -0.57 -4.35 -2.24
N MET A 213 0.68 -3.90 -2.17
CA MET A 213 1.60 -4.22 -1.08
C MET A 213 2.23 -2.95 -0.53
N LEU A 214 2.54 -2.93 0.77
CA LEU A 214 3.28 -1.83 1.36
C LEU A 214 4.75 -1.81 0.90
N GLY A 215 5.40 -2.98 0.83
CA GLY A 215 6.80 -3.08 0.47
C GLY A 215 7.77 -3.08 1.63
N ALA A 216 7.95 -1.93 2.28
CA ALA A 216 8.80 -1.81 3.47
C ALA A 216 7.94 -1.98 4.73
N TRP A 217 7.74 -3.24 5.12
CA TRP A 217 6.96 -3.53 6.32
C TRP A 217 7.66 -2.99 7.58
N SER A 218 6.93 -2.27 8.43
CA SER A 218 7.44 -1.83 9.75
C SER A 218 6.30 -1.45 10.70
N ASN A 219 6.55 -1.47 12.02
CA ASN A 219 5.57 -1.09 13.04
C ASN A 219 5.21 0.41 13.03
N GLY A 220 6.00 1.25 12.36
CA GLY A 220 5.76 2.69 12.21
C GLY A 220 4.93 3.06 10.96
N ASN A 221 4.61 2.08 10.09
CA ASN A 221 3.93 2.32 8.82
C ASN A 221 2.42 2.04 8.86
N TYR A 222 1.89 1.61 10.01
CA TYR A 222 0.49 1.31 10.21
C TYR A 222 -0.07 2.04 11.43
N SER A 223 -1.33 2.44 11.34
CA SER A 223 -2.06 2.97 12.48
C SER A 223 -2.66 1.85 13.32
N LEU A 224 -2.93 2.11 14.59
CA LEU A 224 -3.65 1.18 15.48
C LEU A 224 -5.03 0.81 14.91
N ASP A 225 -5.69 1.74 14.22
CA ASP A 225 -6.98 1.50 13.57
C ASP A 225 -6.89 0.84 12.17
N GLY A 226 -5.74 0.27 11.80
CA GLY A 226 -5.58 -0.46 10.54
C GLY A 226 -5.59 0.42 9.29
N ARG A 227 -4.96 1.59 9.37
CA ARG A 227 -4.69 2.47 8.22
C ARG A 227 -3.22 2.41 7.83
N ILE A 228 -2.96 2.61 6.55
CA ILE A 228 -1.62 2.68 5.96
C ILE A 228 -1.12 4.11 6.06
N ILE A 229 0.02 4.28 6.71
CA ILE A 229 0.61 5.58 7.00
C ILE A 229 1.63 5.95 5.93
N ASP A 230 2.63 5.11 5.69
CA ASP A 230 3.72 5.45 4.76
C ASP A 230 3.55 4.78 3.40
N LEU A 231 3.14 5.58 2.42
CA LEU A 231 2.95 5.14 1.04
C LEU A 231 4.24 5.26 0.20
N GLU A 232 5.42 5.30 0.83
CA GLU A 232 6.68 5.45 0.09
C GLU A 232 7.03 4.24 -0.76
N THR A 233 6.84 3.02 -0.30
CA THR A 233 7.28 1.82 -1.05
C THR A 233 6.12 1.03 -1.62
N ILE A 234 4.90 1.55 -1.48
CA ILE A 234 3.68 0.90 -1.96
C ILE A 234 3.72 0.67 -3.47
N SER A 235 3.20 -0.48 -3.89
CA SER A 235 3.02 -0.83 -5.29
C SER A 235 1.75 -1.65 -5.46
N PHE A 236 1.09 -1.47 -6.61
CA PHE A 236 0.17 -2.48 -7.11
C PHE A 236 0.96 -3.60 -7.80
N THR A 237 0.34 -4.77 -7.89
CA THR A 237 0.91 -5.95 -8.56
C THR A 237 0.02 -6.35 -9.73
N LYS A 238 0.64 -6.74 -10.85
CA LYS A 238 -0.12 -7.21 -12.01
C LYS A 238 -0.74 -8.59 -11.73
N TYR A 239 0.04 -9.51 -11.19
CA TYR A 239 -0.43 -10.82 -10.75
C TYR A 239 -0.35 -10.93 -9.23
N ARG A 240 -0.63 -12.13 -8.70
CA ARG A 240 -0.61 -12.39 -7.25
C ARG A 240 0.60 -13.19 -6.79
N GLY A 241 1.66 -13.25 -7.61
CA GLY A 241 2.96 -13.79 -7.22
C GLY A 241 3.65 -12.97 -6.12
N PRO A 242 4.71 -13.51 -5.49
CA PRO A 242 5.43 -12.87 -4.39
C PRO A 242 6.35 -11.75 -4.91
N TYR A 243 5.78 -10.59 -5.23
CA TYR A 243 6.56 -9.41 -5.61
C TYR A 243 7.13 -8.68 -4.40
N LYS A 244 8.14 -7.83 -4.60
CA LYS A 244 8.68 -6.95 -3.56
C LYS A 244 8.98 -5.55 -4.12
N THR A 245 9.02 -4.55 -3.25
CA THR A 245 9.57 -3.20 -3.56
C THR A 245 10.68 -2.79 -2.59
N ALA A 246 10.90 -3.59 -1.55
CA ALA A 246 11.96 -3.43 -0.57
C ALA A 246 12.90 -4.65 -0.57
N GLY A 247 13.79 -4.74 0.42
CA GLY A 247 14.77 -5.82 0.51
C GLY A 247 14.13 -7.21 0.63
N SER A 248 14.69 -8.23 -0.04
CA SER A 248 14.16 -9.61 0.04
C SER A 248 14.47 -10.37 1.32
N LYS A 249 15.23 -9.78 2.25
CA LYS A 249 15.64 -10.50 3.47
C LYS A 249 14.44 -10.97 4.29
N HIS A 250 13.39 -10.16 4.33
CA HIS A 250 12.19 -10.37 5.13
C HIS A 250 11.06 -10.84 4.23
N ILE A 251 10.40 -11.95 4.60
CA ILE A 251 9.29 -12.49 3.81
C ILE A 251 8.06 -11.57 3.89
N GLU A 252 7.96 -10.78 4.95
CA GLU A 252 6.93 -9.78 5.20
C GLU A 252 6.97 -8.62 4.19
N ASN A 253 8.07 -8.49 3.43
CA ASN A 253 8.19 -7.51 2.34
C ASN A 253 7.71 -8.06 1.00
N PHE A 254 7.25 -9.32 0.94
CA PHE A 254 6.72 -9.93 -0.28
C PHE A 254 5.19 -9.87 -0.28
N PHE A 255 4.63 -9.55 -1.45
CA PHE A 255 3.18 -9.54 -1.67
C PHE A 255 2.56 -10.90 -1.33
N GLY A 256 1.47 -10.86 -0.56
CA GLY A 256 0.74 -12.03 -0.10
C GLY A 256 1.31 -12.68 1.16
N TYR A 257 2.32 -12.07 1.80
CA TYR A 257 2.97 -12.58 3.00
C TYR A 257 3.13 -11.53 4.12
N GLU A 258 2.56 -10.33 3.94
CA GLU A 258 2.57 -9.23 4.90
C GLU A 258 1.95 -9.60 6.25
N GLY A 259 1.00 -10.55 6.27
CA GLY A 259 0.37 -11.12 7.46
C GLY A 259 1.36 -11.61 8.51
N LYS A 260 2.51 -12.17 8.09
CA LYS A 260 3.59 -12.57 9.01
C LYS A 260 4.14 -11.37 9.78
N GLY A 261 4.24 -10.24 9.11
CA GLY A 261 4.64 -8.98 9.71
C GLY A 261 3.58 -8.51 10.71
N PHE A 262 2.31 -8.43 10.33
CA PHE A 262 1.26 -8.01 11.25
C PHE A 262 1.22 -8.84 12.55
N VAL A 263 1.46 -10.15 12.46
CA VAL A 263 1.61 -11.02 13.64
C VAL A 263 2.79 -10.61 14.52
N LEU A 264 3.93 -10.18 13.95
CA LEU A 264 5.06 -9.65 14.71
C LEU A 264 4.70 -8.36 15.46
N ILE A 265 4.02 -7.40 14.81
CA ILE A 265 3.54 -6.18 15.50
C ILE A 265 2.58 -6.54 16.63
N LEU A 266 1.63 -7.45 16.39
CA LEU A 266 0.64 -7.83 17.39
C LEU A 266 1.31 -8.51 18.60
N LYS A 267 2.30 -9.39 18.38
CA LYS A 267 3.08 -10.01 19.46
C LYS A 267 3.84 -8.95 20.28
N GLN A 268 4.43 -7.94 19.62
CA GLN A 268 5.11 -6.84 20.30
C GLN A 268 4.15 -5.97 21.12
N LEU A 269 3.00 -5.61 20.55
CA LEU A 269 1.96 -4.86 21.28
C LEU A 269 1.44 -5.65 22.48
N ALA A 270 1.23 -6.95 22.33
CA ALA A 270 0.79 -7.81 23.42
C ALA A 270 1.82 -7.87 24.55
N GLU A 271 3.12 -7.99 24.23
CA GLU A 271 4.20 -7.91 25.23
C GLU A 271 4.17 -6.57 25.98
N VAL A 272 4.08 -5.45 25.27
CA VAL A 272 4.05 -4.10 25.87
C VAL A 272 2.81 -3.90 26.74
N LYS A 273 1.68 -4.54 26.40
CA LYS A 273 0.41 -4.42 27.12
C LYS A 273 0.15 -5.50 28.18
N GLY A 274 1.01 -6.51 28.29
CA GLY A 274 0.75 -7.66 29.15
C GLY A 274 -0.47 -8.47 28.72
N VAL A 275 -0.78 -8.50 27.42
CA VAL A 275 -1.84 -9.35 26.83
C VAL A 275 -1.25 -10.74 26.57
N GLU A 276 -2.04 -11.79 26.81
CA GLU A 276 -1.62 -13.16 26.52
C GLU A 276 -1.26 -13.34 25.04
N THR A 277 -0.09 -13.91 24.78
CA THR A 277 0.45 -14.05 23.42
C THR A 277 0.15 -15.39 22.78
N ASN A 278 -0.27 -16.37 23.57
CA ASN A 278 -0.77 -17.65 23.07
C ASN A 278 -1.92 -17.36 22.10
N ASN A 279 -1.99 -18.06 20.96
CA ASN A 279 -3.04 -17.97 19.93
C ASN A 279 -3.17 -16.69 19.09
N ILE A 280 -2.38 -15.62 19.29
CA ILE A 280 -2.47 -14.37 18.47
C ILE A 280 -2.46 -14.69 16.97
N GLU A 281 -1.53 -15.54 16.55
CA GLU A 281 -1.34 -15.91 15.15
C GLU A 281 -2.55 -16.66 14.58
N SER A 282 -3.06 -17.66 15.31
CA SER A 282 -4.24 -18.42 14.90
C SER A 282 -5.47 -17.51 14.77
N ARG A 283 -5.67 -16.59 15.72
CA ARG A 283 -6.79 -15.63 15.70
C ARG A 283 -6.68 -14.63 14.55
N PHE A 284 -5.48 -14.11 14.31
CA PHE A 284 -5.22 -13.23 13.18
C PHE A 284 -5.58 -13.92 11.86
N PHE A 285 -5.09 -15.15 11.64
CA PHE A 285 -5.36 -15.87 10.39
C PHE A 285 -6.80 -16.34 10.26
N GLU A 286 -7.51 -16.60 11.38
CA GLU A 286 -8.94 -16.88 11.36
C GLU A 286 -9.75 -15.67 10.88
N GLU A 287 -9.49 -14.49 11.44
CA GLU A 287 -10.17 -13.24 11.04
C GLU A 287 -9.80 -12.84 9.60
N ARG A 288 -8.53 -13.00 9.23
CA ARG A 288 -8.06 -12.74 7.87
C ARG A 288 -8.78 -13.63 6.86
N LYS A 289 -8.93 -14.91 7.15
CA LYS A 289 -9.64 -15.87 6.30
C LYS A 289 -11.10 -15.46 6.09
N LYS A 290 -11.80 -15.07 7.16
CA LYS A 290 -13.18 -14.53 7.07
C LYS A 290 -13.25 -13.32 6.14
N TRP A 291 -12.35 -12.36 6.30
CA TRP A 291 -12.35 -11.17 5.46
C TRP A 291 -11.94 -11.45 4.00
N LEU A 292 -11.01 -12.38 3.78
CA LEU A 292 -10.58 -12.77 2.46
C LEU A 292 -11.73 -13.43 1.66
N MET A 293 -12.58 -14.23 2.32
CA MET A 293 -13.79 -14.78 1.68
C MET A 293 -14.72 -13.68 1.18
N ARG A 294 -14.94 -12.63 1.98
CA ARG A 294 -15.73 -11.45 1.57
C ARG A 294 -15.09 -10.74 0.38
N CYS A 295 -13.78 -10.51 0.43
CA CYS A 295 -13.05 -9.89 -0.67
C CYS A 295 -13.14 -10.75 -1.95
N PHE A 296 -13.00 -12.07 -1.84
CA PHE A 296 -13.11 -13.01 -2.95
C PHE A 296 -14.48 -12.95 -3.64
N LEU A 297 -15.57 -12.83 -2.88
CA LEU A 297 -16.91 -12.61 -3.43
C LEU A 297 -17.05 -11.24 -4.10
N THR A 298 -16.46 -10.19 -3.51
CA THR A 298 -16.43 -8.85 -4.10
C THR A 298 -15.68 -8.83 -5.44
N LEU A 299 -14.58 -9.57 -5.57
CA LEU A 299 -13.84 -9.72 -6.84
C LEU A 299 -14.67 -10.38 -7.94
N GLN A 300 -15.66 -11.20 -7.55
CA GLN A 300 -16.65 -11.81 -8.45
C GLN A 300 -17.89 -10.92 -8.65
N GLY A 301 -17.92 -9.71 -8.11
CA GLY A 301 -19.00 -8.74 -8.31
C GLY A 301 -20.22 -8.92 -7.41
N ALA A 302 -20.15 -9.77 -6.37
CA ALA A 302 -21.24 -9.95 -5.41
C ALA A 302 -21.41 -8.70 -4.51
N GLY A 303 -22.65 -8.25 -4.29
CA GLY A 303 -22.97 -7.21 -3.28
C GLY A 303 -23.11 -7.80 -1.88
N GLU A 304 -23.36 -6.95 -0.88
CA GLU A 304 -23.48 -7.35 0.53
C GLU A 304 -24.51 -8.46 0.76
N ASN A 305 -25.66 -8.41 0.07
CA ASN A 305 -26.68 -9.47 0.17
C ASN A 305 -26.17 -10.82 -0.36
N GLY A 306 -25.39 -10.82 -1.45
CA GLY A 306 -24.79 -12.04 -2.00
C GLY A 306 -23.69 -12.59 -1.11
N ILE A 307 -22.89 -11.70 -0.50
CA ILE A 307 -21.88 -12.07 0.50
C ILE A 307 -22.54 -12.79 1.67
N LYS A 308 -23.54 -12.16 2.28
CA LYS A 308 -24.28 -12.72 3.41
C LYS A 308 -24.93 -14.07 3.06
N PHE A 309 -25.53 -14.18 1.88
CA PHE A 309 -26.11 -15.43 1.39
C PHE A 309 -25.09 -16.57 1.33
N CYS A 310 -23.90 -16.32 0.79
CA CYS A 310 -22.83 -17.32 0.73
C CYS A 310 -22.27 -17.66 2.11
N GLU A 311 -22.07 -16.66 2.97
CA GLU A 311 -21.59 -16.87 4.35
C GLU A 311 -22.56 -17.73 5.18
N GLU A 312 -23.88 -17.58 4.96
CA GLU A 312 -24.89 -18.35 5.71
C GLU A 312 -25.13 -19.76 5.16
N ARG A 313 -25.02 -19.96 3.84
CA ARG A 313 -25.45 -21.22 3.20
C ARG A 313 -24.33 -22.08 2.63
N TYR A 314 -23.21 -21.47 2.26
CA TYR A 314 -22.12 -22.11 1.52
C TYR A 314 -20.75 -21.80 2.13
N TYR A 315 -20.69 -21.60 3.45
CA TYR A 315 -19.48 -21.19 4.15
C TYR A 315 -18.31 -22.14 3.88
N SER A 316 -18.52 -23.46 4.02
CA SER A 316 -17.46 -24.44 3.85
C SER A 316 -16.95 -24.52 2.41
N GLU A 317 -17.83 -24.43 1.42
CA GLU A 317 -17.46 -24.36 0.01
C GLU A 317 -16.71 -23.07 -0.30
N LEU A 318 -17.19 -21.93 0.20
CA LEU A 318 -16.56 -20.63 0.05
C LEU A 318 -15.16 -20.61 0.68
N GLU A 319 -15.02 -21.17 1.88
CA GLU A 319 -13.74 -21.29 2.58
C GLU A 319 -12.74 -22.12 1.77
N SER A 320 -13.16 -23.30 1.30
CA SER A 320 -12.31 -24.16 0.49
C SER A 320 -11.90 -23.50 -0.83
N LEU A 321 -12.84 -22.88 -1.53
CA LEU A 321 -12.58 -22.22 -2.80
C LEU A 321 -11.68 -20.98 -2.63
N THR A 322 -11.91 -20.18 -1.58
CA THR A 322 -11.07 -19.01 -1.26
C THR A 322 -9.66 -19.43 -0.87
N HIS A 323 -9.50 -20.55 -0.15
CA HIS A 323 -8.18 -21.12 0.13
C HIS A 323 -7.47 -21.55 -1.15
N SER A 324 -8.16 -22.23 -2.08
CA SER A 324 -7.61 -22.57 -3.39
C SER A 324 -7.23 -21.33 -4.19
N PHE A 325 -8.07 -20.30 -4.21
CA PHE A 325 -7.75 -19.00 -4.81
C PHE A 325 -6.44 -18.45 -4.25
N GLU A 326 -6.31 -18.37 -2.93
CA GLU A 326 -5.11 -17.84 -2.30
C GLU A 326 -3.85 -18.65 -2.65
N MET A 327 -3.92 -19.97 -2.48
CA MET A 327 -2.78 -20.86 -2.65
C MET A 327 -2.31 -20.95 -4.09
N LEU A 328 -3.23 -21.01 -5.05
CA LEU A 328 -2.90 -21.11 -6.48
C LEU A 328 -2.38 -19.78 -7.02
N SER A 329 -2.98 -18.66 -6.63
CA SER A 329 -2.64 -17.31 -7.12
C SER A 329 -1.20 -16.90 -6.85
N LYS A 330 -0.61 -17.41 -5.76
CA LYS A 330 0.77 -17.08 -5.36
C LYS A 330 1.82 -17.85 -6.13
N LYS A 331 1.45 -18.92 -6.84
CA LYS A 331 2.42 -19.85 -7.45
C LYS A 331 3.16 -19.25 -8.64
N ILE A 332 4.46 -19.52 -8.68
CA ILE A 332 5.37 -19.06 -9.72
C ILE A 332 6.17 -20.22 -10.32
N GLY A 333 6.71 -20.01 -11.53
CA GLY A 333 7.68 -20.91 -12.14
C GLY A 333 9.06 -20.86 -11.46
N PRO A 334 9.95 -21.84 -11.71
CA PRO A 334 11.25 -21.94 -11.05
C PRO A 334 12.30 -21.02 -11.67
N ARG A 335 12.01 -20.38 -12.81
CA ARG A 335 12.92 -19.42 -13.45
C ARG A 335 13.13 -18.24 -12.51
N ARG A 336 14.39 -18.04 -12.10
CA ARG A 336 14.75 -16.89 -11.29
C ARG A 336 14.66 -15.63 -12.13
N VAL A 337 13.74 -14.77 -11.75
CA VAL A 337 13.53 -13.45 -12.36
C VAL A 337 13.51 -12.39 -11.28
N ASN A 338 13.69 -11.14 -11.68
CA ASN A 338 13.64 -10.05 -10.74
C ASN A 338 12.19 -9.77 -10.34
N MET A 339 11.80 -10.11 -9.11
CA MET A 339 10.47 -9.81 -8.58
C MET A 339 10.38 -8.41 -7.94
N ASN A 340 11.38 -7.56 -8.15
CA ASN A 340 11.43 -6.21 -7.59
C ASN A 340 10.69 -5.20 -8.48
N LEU A 341 9.53 -4.74 -8.03
CA LEU A 341 8.69 -3.76 -8.73
C LEU A 341 9.29 -2.35 -8.74
N TYR A 342 10.43 -2.12 -8.07
CA TYR A 342 11.16 -0.85 -8.14
C TYR A 342 11.82 -0.62 -9.51
N VAL A 343 12.20 -1.68 -10.23
CA VAL A 343 12.90 -1.58 -11.54
C VAL A 343 12.05 -2.06 -12.72
N GLY A 344 10.82 -2.50 -12.46
CA GLY A 344 9.92 -3.06 -13.45
C GLY A 344 10.15 -4.55 -13.71
N VAL A 345 9.05 -5.25 -14.01
CA VAL A 345 9.05 -6.66 -14.40
C VAL A 345 8.26 -6.73 -15.71
N SER A 346 8.91 -7.15 -16.79
CA SER A 346 8.24 -7.31 -18.07
C SER A 346 7.20 -8.42 -17.96
N ASP A 347 6.14 -8.35 -18.77
CA ASP A 347 5.11 -9.39 -18.71
C ASP A 347 5.63 -10.76 -19.15
N GLU A 348 6.55 -10.77 -20.12
CA GLU A 348 7.18 -11.99 -20.66
C GLU A 348 8.12 -12.65 -19.65
N ASP A 349 8.75 -11.86 -18.77
CA ASP A 349 9.64 -12.37 -17.72
C ASP A 349 8.90 -12.59 -16.38
N ASP A 350 7.63 -12.21 -16.27
CA ASP A 350 6.91 -12.36 -15.02
C ASP A 350 6.65 -13.83 -14.69
N PRO A 351 7.01 -14.31 -13.48
CA PRO A 351 7.04 -15.75 -13.20
C PRO A 351 5.69 -16.30 -12.72
N SER A 352 4.68 -15.45 -12.52
CA SER A 352 3.36 -15.88 -12.03
C SER A 352 2.68 -16.82 -13.01
N LEU A 353 2.14 -17.93 -12.51
CA LEU A 353 1.55 -18.96 -13.37
C LEU A 353 0.10 -18.67 -13.75
N LEU A 354 -0.60 -17.82 -12.97
CA LEU A 354 -2.03 -17.57 -13.11
C LEU A 354 -2.35 -16.07 -13.17
N ASP A 355 -3.35 -15.72 -13.96
CA ASP A 355 -3.99 -14.40 -14.04
C ASP A 355 -5.45 -14.47 -13.58
N MET A 356 -5.64 -14.50 -12.26
CA MET A 356 -6.98 -14.50 -11.65
C MET A 356 -7.78 -13.25 -12.01
N SER A 357 -7.12 -12.12 -12.21
CA SER A 357 -7.81 -10.87 -12.51
C SER A 357 -8.39 -10.90 -13.91
N GLN A 358 -7.67 -11.46 -14.88
CA GLN A 358 -8.18 -11.69 -16.23
C GLN A 358 -9.38 -12.64 -16.23
N LEU A 359 -9.33 -13.72 -15.45
CA LEU A 359 -10.49 -14.60 -15.27
C LEU A 359 -11.69 -13.82 -14.70
N PHE A 360 -11.50 -13.11 -13.59
CA PHE A 360 -12.60 -12.41 -12.90
C PHE A 360 -13.22 -11.29 -13.74
N ARG A 361 -12.41 -10.52 -14.48
CA ARG A 361 -12.90 -9.49 -15.42
C ARG A 361 -13.88 -10.04 -16.45
N ASN A 362 -13.76 -11.32 -16.81
CA ASN A 362 -14.54 -11.96 -17.86
C ASN A 362 -15.69 -12.84 -17.37
N LEU A 363 -15.88 -13.01 -16.05
CA LEU A 363 -16.91 -13.91 -15.50
C LEU A 363 -18.32 -13.68 -16.05
N ALA A 364 -18.74 -12.40 -16.17
CA ALA A 364 -20.05 -12.05 -16.70
C ALA A 364 -20.28 -12.53 -18.14
N LYS A 365 -19.23 -12.57 -18.96
CA LYS A 365 -19.30 -13.07 -20.34
C LYS A 365 -19.27 -14.60 -20.39
N LEU A 366 -18.49 -15.20 -19.50
CA LEU A 366 -18.28 -16.65 -19.46
C LEU A 366 -19.55 -17.41 -19.07
N ILE A 367 -20.40 -16.86 -18.21
CA ILE A 367 -21.56 -17.59 -17.67
C ILE A 367 -22.52 -18.13 -18.75
N ALA A 368 -22.61 -17.45 -19.89
CA ALA A 368 -23.48 -17.81 -21.00
C ALA A 368 -22.83 -18.76 -22.04
N LEU A 369 -21.54 -19.07 -21.89
CA LEU A 369 -20.82 -19.89 -22.86
C LEU A 369 -21.01 -21.39 -22.59
N PRO A 370 -21.24 -22.22 -23.63
CA PRO A 370 -21.31 -23.67 -23.48
C PRO A 370 -20.01 -24.30 -22.95
N ASP A 371 -18.85 -23.78 -23.37
CA ASP A 371 -17.51 -24.23 -22.91
C ASP A 371 -16.85 -23.18 -22.00
N ARG A 372 -17.61 -22.70 -21.01
CA ARG A 372 -17.12 -21.65 -20.09
C ARG A 372 -15.91 -22.07 -19.27
N GLU A 373 -15.79 -23.36 -18.92
CA GLU A 373 -14.66 -23.88 -18.13
C GLU A 373 -13.37 -23.92 -18.96
N GLY A 374 -13.43 -24.36 -20.23
CA GLY A 374 -12.28 -24.34 -21.13
C GLY A 374 -11.79 -22.92 -21.40
N VAL A 375 -12.70 -21.99 -21.73
CA VAL A 375 -12.34 -20.59 -21.96
C VAL A 375 -11.81 -19.92 -20.68
N ALA A 376 -12.38 -20.24 -19.51
CA ALA A 376 -11.86 -19.76 -18.23
C ALA A 376 -10.43 -20.25 -17.94
N TYR A 377 -10.12 -21.49 -18.31
CA TYR A 377 -8.78 -22.03 -18.17
C TYR A 377 -7.78 -21.23 -19.01
N ASP A 378 -8.10 -20.96 -20.28
CA ASP A 378 -7.23 -20.19 -21.18
C ASP A 378 -7.03 -18.73 -20.71
N LEU A 379 -8.02 -18.14 -20.05
CA LEU A 379 -7.91 -16.79 -19.47
C LEU A 379 -7.10 -16.77 -18.17
N LEU A 380 -7.16 -17.84 -17.38
CA LEU A 380 -6.50 -17.95 -16.10
C LEU A 380 -5.04 -18.37 -16.23
N VAL A 381 -4.73 -19.28 -17.14
CA VAL A 381 -3.44 -19.98 -17.22
C VAL A 381 -2.46 -19.20 -18.09
N ARG A 382 -1.33 -18.78 -17.50
CA ARG A 382 -0.30 -18.03 -18.23
C ARG A 382 0.64 -18.97 -18.98
N ASN A 383 0.28 -19.34 -20.21
CA ASN A 383 1.06 -20.26 -21.04
C ASN A 383 2.53 -19.82 -21.21
N VAL A 384 2.78 -18.51 -21.37
CA VAL A 384 4.15 -17.95 -21.44
C VAL A 384 4.98 -18.31 -20.20
N ALA A 385 4.42 -18.22 -19.00
CA ALA A 385 5.11 -18.61 -17.78
C ALA A 385 5.22 -20.15 -17.66
N LEU A 386 4.18 -20.87 -18.09
CA LEU A 386 4.10 -22.34 -18.02
C LEU A 386 5.04 -23.09 -18.97
N ASP A 387 5.33 -22.51 -20.12
CA ASP A 387 6.26 -23.05 -21.11
C ASP A 387 7.72 -22.93 -20.62
N ASN A 388 7.97 -22.02 -19.69
CA ASN A 388 9.27 -21.85 -19.03
C ASN A 388 9.50 -22.82 -17.85
N LEU A 389 8.54 -23.68 -17.50
CA LEU A 389 8.79 -24.81 -16.60
C LEU A 389 9.52 -25.91 -17.37
N LEU A 390 10.84 -25.88 -17.36
CA LEU A 390 11.69 -26.87 -18.01
C LEU A 390 12.16 -27.95 -17.03
N PRO A 391 12.33 -29.21 -17.46
CA PRO A 391 12.89 -30.28 -16.63
C PRO A 391 14.26 -29.89 -16.07
N GLY A 392 14.48 -30.11 -14.77
CA GLY A 392 15.74 -29.81 -14.09
C GLY A 392 16.01 -28.33 -13.78
N LEU A 393 15.09 -27.42 -14.12
CA LEU A 393 15.20 -26.01 -13.72
C LEU A 393 14.87 -25.85 -12.23
N VAL A 394 15.75 -25.20 -11.48
CA VAL A 394 15.61 -25.00 -10.03
C VAL A 394 15.66 -23.50 -9.71
N TYR A 395 14.80 -23.08 -8.78
CA TYR A 395 14.89 -21.75 -8.20
C TYR A 395 16.03 -21.71 -7.17
N GLU A 396 17.05 -20.89 -7.46
CA GLU A 396 18.22 -20.73 -6.57
C GLU A 396 18.14 -19.41 -5.78
N PRO A 397 17.99 -19.47 -4.44
CA PRO A 397 17.91 -18.29 -3.58
C PRO A 397 19.17 -17.40 -3.69
N ALA A 398 18.98 -16.09 -3.65
CA ALA A 398 20.08 -15.13 -3.57
C ALA A 398 20.88 -15.27 -2.28
N LEU A 399 22.16 -14.87 -2.36
CA LEU A 399 22.91 -14.49 -1.17
C LEU A 399 22.61 -13.02 -0.81
N THR A 400 22.63 -12.71 0.48
CA THR A 400 22.62 -11.35 1.01
C THR A 400 23.96 -10.67 0.71
N LYS A 401 24.05 -9.35 0.95
CA LYS A 401 25.30 -8.59 0.79
C LYS A 401 26.45 -9.14 1.65
N ASP A 402 26.11 -9.77 2.78
CA ASP A 402 27.07 -10.36 3.72
C ASP A 402 27.38 -11.84 3.39
N GLY A 403 26.93 -12.33 2.23
CA GLY A 403 27.18 -13.70 1.76
C GLY A 403 26.32 -14.78 2.42
N GLN A 404 25.31 -14.41 3.23
CA GLN A 404 24.39 -15.36 3.86
C GLN A 404 23.25 -15.73 2.91
N ILE A 405 22.65 -16.91 3.09
CA ILE A 405 21.47 -17.29 2.30
C ILE A 405 20.29 -16.37 2.65
N ASN A 406 19.59 -15.87 1.64
CA ASN A 406 18.41 -15.06 1.83
C ASN A 406 17.21 -15.93 2.27
N THR A 407 16.82 -15.82 3.54
CA THR A 407 15.74 -16.62 4.15
C THR A 407 14.38 -16.38 3.51
N GLY A 408 14.09 -15.16 3.05
CA GLY A 408 12.86 -14.87 2.31
C GLY A 408 12.80 -15.64 1.00
N GLU A 409 13.91 -15.68 0.26
CA GLU A 409 13.97 -16.41 -1.02
C GLU A 409 14.03 -17.94 -0.87
N VAL A 410 14.54 -18.45 0.26
CA VAL A 410 14.41 -19.88 0.62
C VAL A 410 12.93 -20.23 0.83
N PHE A 411 12.20 -19.41 1.58
CA PHE A 411 10.75 -19.62 1.74
C PHE A 411 10.02 -19.60 0.39
N ILE A 412 10.36 -18.69 -0.52
CA ILE A 412 9.78 -18.68 -1.88
C ILE A 412 10.07 -20.00 -2.63
N LYS A 413 11.31 -20.48 -2.59
CA LYS A 413 11.70 -21.75 -3.21
C LYS A 413 10.84 -22.90 -2.71
N ASP A 414 10.66 -22.99 -1.39
CA ASP A 414 10.07 -24.16 -0.75
C ASP A 414 8.52 -24.14 -0.83
N GLU A 415 7.91 -22.96 -0.71
CA GLU A 415 6.45 -22.84 -0.54
C GLU A 415 5.71 -22.34 -1.79
N VAL A 416 6.41 -21.73 -2.76
CA VAL A 416 5.75 -20.92 -3.81
C VAL A 416 6.07 -21.41 -5.22
N VAL A 417 7.28 -21.92 -5.42
CA VAL A 417 7.72 -22.41 -6.74
C VAL A 417 7.01 -23.72 -7.09
N ILE A 418 6.54 -23.81 -8.33
CA ILE A 418 6.05 -25.05 -8.94
C ILE A 418 7.14 -25.56 -9.88
N THR A 419 7.62 -26.78 -9.66
CA THR A 419 8.61 -27.43 -10.54
C THR A 419 7.93 -28.11 -11.73
N TYR A 420 8.73 -28.54 -12.72
CA TYR A 420 8.23 -29.30 -13.87
C TYR A 420 7.47 -30.56 -13.45
N GLU A 421 7.97 -31.27 -12.44
CA GLU A 421 7.38 -32.50 -11.90
C GLU A 421 6.02 -32.24 -11.24
N GLN A 422 5.84 -31.05 -10.67
CA GLN A 422 4.59 -30.61 -10.02
C GLN A 422 3.58 -30.02 -11.02
N LYS A 423 3.98 -29.70 -12.26
CA LYS A 423 3.13 -29.04 -13.27
C LYS A 423 1.80 -29.73 -13.45
N LYS A 424 1.79 -31.07 -13.59
CA LYS A 424 0.55 -31.83 -13.85
C LYS A 424 -0.45 -31.75 -12.68
N SER A 425 0.02 -31.91 -11.44
CA SER A 425 -0.87 -31.83 -10.27
C SER A 425 -1.35 -30.40 -10.04
N PHE A 426 -0.48 -29.40 -10.27
CA PHE A 426 -0.85 -27.99 -10.23
C PHE A 426 -1.99 -27.66 -11.20
N LEU A 427 -1.85 -28.04 -12.48
CA LEU A 427 -2.90 -27.79 -13.49
C LEU A 427 -4.21 -28.51 -13.15
N LYS A 428 -4.13 -29.71 -12.53
CA LYS A 428 -5.35 -30.40 -12.06
C LYS A 428 -6.07 -29.63 -10.97
N SER A 429 -5.34 -29.02 -10.04
CA SER A 429 -5.93 -28.16 -9.01
C SER A 429 -6.55 -26.89 -9.62
N VAL A 430 -5.98 -26.36 -10.70
CA VAL A 430 -6.54 -25.23 -11.44
C VAL A 430 -7.88 -25.59 -12.09
N GLU A 431 -7.99 -26.75 -12.74
CA GLU A 431 -9.26 -27.23 -13.30
C GLU A 431 -10.34 -27.37 -12.21
N VAL A 432 -9.99 -27.94 -11.05
CA VAL A 432 -10.91 -28.09 -9.91
C VAL A 432 -11.38 -26.73 -9.42
N PHE A 433 -10.44 -25.77 -9.26
CA PHE A 433 -10.77 -24.40 -8.87
C PHE A 433 -11.77 -23.74 -9.82
N ILE A 434 -11.57 -23.85 -11.14
CA ILE A 434 -12.46 -23.26 -12.16
C ILE A 434 -13.87 -23.84 -12.06
N ARG A 435 -13.98 -25.18 -11.98
CA ARG A 435 -15.27 -25.85 -11.85
C ARG A 435 -16.02 -25.41 -10.59
N ASP A 436 -15.32 -25.37 -9.47
CA ASP A 436 -15.91 -25.02 -8.18
C ASP A 436 -16.27 -23.52 -8.11
N LEU A 437 -15.50 -22.66 -8.79
CA LEU A 437 -15.83 -21.25 -9.01
C LEU A 437 -17.13 -21.09 -9.79
N PHE A 438 -17.32 -21.79 -10.92
CA PHE A 438 -18.57 -21.69 -11.68
C PHE A 438 -19.77 -22.24 -10.91
N LYS A 439 -19.58 -23.27 -10.09
CA LYS A 439 -20.63 -23.75 -9.19
C LYS A 439 -21.09 -22.65 -8.22
N LEU A 440 -20.16 -21.90 -7.62
CA LEU A 440 -20.48 -20.78 -6.73
C LEU A 440 -21.16 -19.62 -7.49
N VAL A 441 -20.64 -19.26 -8.67
CA VAL A 441 -21.20 -18.21 -9.53
C VAL A 441 -22.64 -18.55 -9.95
N ASP A 442 -22.91 -19.81 -10.30
CA ASP A 442 -24.26 -20.26 -10.63
C ASP A 442 -25.21 -20.15 -9.42
N GLN A 443 -24.73 -20.48 -8.21
CA GLN A 443 -25.53 -20.34 -6.98
C GLN A 443 -25.89 -18.87 -6.72
N LEU A 444 -24.94 -17.95 -6.88
CA LEU A 444 -25.16 -16.51 -6.75
C LEU A 444 -26.12 -15.98 -7.84
N ASN A 445 -25.93 -16.40 -9.08
CA ASN A 445 -26.75 -15.98 -10.21
C ASN A 445 -28.20 -16.47 -10.06
N ASN A 446 -28.40 -17.75 -9.76
CA ASN A 446 -29.73 -18.34 -9.57
C ASN A 446 -30.46 -17.76 -8.36
N GLY A 447 -29.72 -17.30 -7.35
CA GLY A 447 -30.26 -16.59 -6.19
C GLY A 447 -30.59 -15.11 -6.45
N GLY A 448 -30.28 -14.56 -7.63
CA GLY A 448 -30.48 -13.15 -7.94
C GLY A 448 -29.52 -12.21 -7.19
N TYR A 449 -28.35 -12.72 -6.77
CA TYR A 449 -27.37 -11.97 -5.99
C TYR A 449 -26.24 -11.35 -6.82
N LEU A 450 -26.23 -11.62 -8.12
CA LEU A 450 -25.35 -10.95 -9.07
C LEU A 450 -26.12 -9.83 -9.79
N PRO A 451 -25.46 -8.71 -10.12
CA PRO A 451 -26.08 -7.68 -10.94
C PRO A 451 -26.44 -8.21 -12.34
N VAL A 452 -27.25 -7.43 -13.07
CA VAL A 452 -27.47 -7.69 -14.50
C VAL A 452 -26.14 -7.64 -15.26
N VAL A 453 -26.02 -8.40 -16.35
CA VAL A 453 -24.74 -8.69 -17.04
C VAL A 453 -23.90 -7.44 -17.31
N ASP A 454 -24.49 -6.35 -17.80
CA ASP A 454 -23.76 -5.11 -18.11
C ASP A 454 -23.19 -4.43 -16.86
N GLU A 455 -24.01 -4.31 -15.82
CA GLU A 455 -23.59 -3.74 -14.53
C GLU A 455 -22.55 -4.63 -13.86
N TRP A 456 -22.75 -5.95 -13.92
CA TRP A 456 -21.84 -6.94 -13.39
C TRP A 456 -20.49 -6.86 -14.11
N SER A 457 -20.49 -6.79 -15.44
CA SER A 457 -19.26 -6.62 -16.23
C SER A 457 -18.53 -5.33 -15.87
N LYS A 458 -19.22 -4.19 -15.74
CA LYS A 458 -18.60 -2.93 -15.32
C LYS A 458 -17.96 -3.04 -13.93
N ARG A 459 -18.65 -3.69 -12.98
CA ARG A 459 -18.14 -3.92 -11.63
C ARG A 459 -16.90 -4.81 -11.63
N LEU A 460 -16.94 -5.93 -12.36
CA LEU A 460 -15.81 -6.87 -12.51
C LEU A 460 -14.59 -6.20 -13.14
N MET A 461 -14.79 -5.39 -14.19
CA MET A 461 -13.73 -4.61 -14.84
C MET A 461 -13.10 -3.63 -13.86
N THR A 462 -13.91 -2.94 -13.07
CA THR A 462 -13.43 -1.91 -12.14
C THR A 462 -12.66 -2.51 -10.95
N ILE A 463 -13.18 -3.57 -10.32
CA ILE A 463 -12.55 -4.16 -9.12
C ILE A 463 -11.28 -4.97 -9.46
N ASN A 464 -11.21 -5.53 -10.66
CA ASN A 464 -10.06 -6.33 -11.12
C ASN A 464 -9.17 -5.58 -12.13
N GLN A 465 -9.28 -4.26 -12.27
CA GLN A 465 -8.44 -3.51 -13.20
C GLN A 465 -6.97 -3.56 -12.79
N ASP A 466 -6.07 -3.55 -13.78
CA ASP A 466 -4.64 -3.47 -13.52
C ASP A 466 -4.26 -2.02 -13.22
N LEU A 467 -3.75 -1.80 -12.02
CA LEU A 467 -3.22 -0.52 -11.59
C LEU A 467 -1.69 -0.49 -11.76
N PRO A 468 -1.11 0.68 -12.06
CA PRO A 468 0.33 0.78 -12.27
C PRO A 468 1.15 0.29 -11.07
N THR A 469 2.19 -0.49 -11.37
CA THR A 469 3.25 -0.81 -10.42
C THR A 469 4.01 0.44 -9.99
N PHE A 470 4.83 0.32 -8.94
CA PHE A 470 5.72 1.39 -8.48
C PHE A 470 6.53 1.98 -9.64
N ASN A 471 7.24 1.13 -10.39
CA ASN A 471 8.10 1.58 -11.48
C ASN A 471 7.31 2.32 -12.57
N GLU A 472 6.19 1.76 -13.02
CA GLU A 472 5.36 2.37 -14.08
C GLU A 472 4.82 3.74 -13.68
N LEU A 473 4.27 3.86 -12.48
CA LEU A 473 3.77 5.15 -11.97
C LEU A 473 4.93 6.14 -11.76
N ASN A 474 6.05 5.68 -11.21
CA ASN A 474 7.19 6.53 -10.92
C ASN A 474 7.83 7.07 -12.22
N GLN A 475 7.92 6.27 -13.28
CA GLN A 475 8.39 6.72 -14.60
C GLN A 475 7.50 7.82 -15.18
N LYS A 476 6.17 7.64 -15.12
CA LYS A 476 5.21 8.67 -15.57
C LYS A 476 5.36 9.97 -14.78
N LEU A 477 5.44 9.87 -13.45
CA LEU A 477 5.57 11.05 -12.57
C LEU A 477 6.95 11.72 -12.67
N PHE A 478 8.00 10.96 -12.93
CA PHE A 478 9.34 11.52 -13.20
C PHE A 478 9.30 12.41 -14.44
N PHE A 479 8.70 11.94 -15.53
CA PHE A 479 8.54 12.74 -16.75
C PHE A 479 7.77 14.04 -16.48
N LEU A 480 6.62 13.97 -15.80
CA LEU A 480 5.83 15.15 -15.46
C LEU A 480 6.59 16.14 -14.56
N SER A 481 7.31 15.62 -13.57
CA SER A 481 8.12 16.44 -12.65
C SER A 481 9.30 17.11 -13.36
N GLU A 482 9.89 16.44 -14.35
CA GLU A 482 10.99 16.98 -15.16
C GLU A 482 10.51 18.08 -16.11
N GLU A 483 9.38 17.89 -16.77
CA GLU A 483 8.77 18.93 -17.61
C GLU A 483 8.35 20.15 -16.78
N TYR A 484 7.88 19.94 -15.55
CA TYR A 484 7.64 21.01 -14.57
C TYR A 484 8.94 21.73 -14.18
N ARG A 485 10.01 20.99 -13.85
CA ARG A 485 11.33 21.54 -13.51
C ARG A 485 11.88 22.42 -14.64
N LEU A 486 11.71 21.98 -15.89
CA LEU A 486 12.15 22.67 -17.10
C LEU A 486 11.22 23.84 -17.49
N ARG A 487 10.18 24.13 -16.70
CA ARG A 487 9.18 25.19 -16.96
C ARG A 487 8.39 25.00 -18.26
N ARG A 488 8.34 23.77 -18.77
CA ARG A 488 7.53 23.38 -19.94
C ARG A 488 6.11 23.00 -19.54
N LEU A 489 5.93 22.52 -18.32
CA LEU A 489 4.64 22.27 -17.69
C LEU A 489 4.41 23.28 -16.56
N LYS A 490 3.26 23.97 -16.56
CA LYS A 490 2.91 24.89 -15.45
C LYS A 490 2.32 24.10 -14.28
N ALA A 491 2.31 24.71 -13.09
CA ALA A 491 1.76 24.08 -11.88
C ALA A 491 0.29 23.63 -12.04
N PHE A 492 -0.54 24.44 -12.71
CA PHE A 492 -1.94 24.09 -12.99
C PHE A 492 -2.07 22.87 -13.93
N ASP A 493 -1.23 22.80 -14.97
CA ASP A 493 -1.24 21.68 -15.91
C ASP A 493 -0.78 20.39 -15.22
N LEU A 494 0.24 20.48 -14.35
CA LEU A 494 0.67 19.37 -13.51
C LEU A 494 -0.45 18.90 -12.57
N TRP A 495 -1.17 19.83 -11.93
CA TRP A 495 -2.32 19.49 -11.11
C TRP A 495 -3.38 18.72 -11.90
N SER A 496 -3.76 19.20 -13.09
CA SER A 496 -4.76 18.52 -13.93
C SER A 496 -4.34 17.10 -14.30
N GLU A 497 -3.06 16.88 -14.63
CA GLU A 497 -2.54 15.54 -14.91
C GLU A 497 -2.54 14.62 -13.68
N VAL A 498 -2.22 15.15 -12.50
CA VAL A 498 -2.26 14.40 -11.24
C VAL A 498 -3.70 14.06 -10.86
N GLU A 499 -4.65 14.97 -11.07
CA GLU A 499 -6.08 14.75 -10.79
C GLU A 499 -6.66 13.62 -11.65
N LYS A 500 -6.33 13.58 -12.94
CA LYS A 500 -6.68 12.46 -13.84
C LYS A 500 -6.10 11.14 -13.34
N LEU A 501 -4.87 11.16 -12.82
CA LEU A 501 -4.22 9.98 -12.25
C LEU A 501 -4.85 9.52 -10.93
N CYS A 502 -5.44 10.42 -10.14
CA CYS A 502 -6.13 10.06 -8.90
C CYS A 502 -7.43 9.27 -9.15
N ARG A 503 -8.00 9.38 -10.35
CA ARG A 503 -9.12 8.54 -10.79
C ARG A 503 -8.62 7.16 -11.21
N LEU A 504 -9.47 6.13 -11.08
CA LEU A 504 -9.10 4.81 -11.57
C LEU A 504 -8.99 4.83 -13.10
N PRO A 505 -7.99 4.14 -13.70
CA PRO A 505 -7.78 4.10 -15.14
C PRO A 505 -9.02 3.76 -15.97
N TRP A 506 -9.87 2.83 -15.51
CA TRP A 506 -11.09 2.45 -16.21
C TRP A 506 -12.06 3.65 -16.41
N TYR A 507 -12.17 4.55 -15.42
CA TYR A 507 -13.02 5.75 -15.54
C TYR A 507 -12.44 6.83 -16.46
N ASN A 508 -11.17 6.70 -16.85
CA ASN A 508 -10.54 7.63 -17.79
C ASN A 508 -10.72 7.19 -19.26
N GLN A 509 -11.33 6.02 -19.52
CA GLN A 509 -11.56 5.51 -20.87
C GLN A 509 -12.80 6.14 -21.55
N ASP A 510 -13.67 6.83 -20.81
CA ASP A 510 -14.90 7.47 -21.32
C ASP A 510 -14.66 8.82 -22.05
N ASN A 511 -13.42 9.12 -22.47
CA ASN A 511 -13.06 10.33 -23.23
C ASN A 511 -12.49 10.05 -24.64
N TYR A 512 -12.79 8.89 -25.23
CA TYR A 512 -12.49 8.59 -26.63
C TYR A 512 -13.71 8.09 -27.41
#